data_AF-A0A3D5SXT1-F1
#
_entry.id   AF-A0A3D5SXT1-F1
#
_cell.length_a   1.000
_cell.length_b   1.000
_cell.length_c   1.000
_cell.angle_alpha   90.00
_cell.angle_beta   90.00
_cell.angle_gamma   90.00
#
_symmetry.space_group_name_H-M   'P 1'
#
loop_
_entity.id
_entity.type
_entity.pdbx_description
1 polymer ?
#
loop_
_entity_poly.entity_id
_entity_poly.type
_entity_poly.pdbx_seq_one_letter_code
_entity_poly.pdbx_strand_id
1 'polypeptide(L)' 'EDAGDPLLAALGFDPCDADTLAARAGLPPEQLSARLLELELAGRVASLPGGRYQRLR' A
#
# COMPACT_ATOMS: atom_id res chain seq x y z
N GLU A 1 -3.92 -16.67 0.83
CA GLU A 1 -4.59 -16.08 2.01
C GLU A 1 -4.12 -14.64 2.13
N ASP A 2 -5.04 -13.70 1.89
CA ASP A 2 -4.75 -12.26 1.77
C ASP A 2 -4.54 -11.57 3.14
N ALA A 3 -4.91 -12.26 4.21
CA ALA A 3 -4.96 -11.78 5.59
C ALA A 3 -3.60 -11.53 6.25
N GLY A 4 -2.49 -11.76 5.53
CA GLY A 4 -1.14 -11.73 6.11
C GLY A 4 -0.16 -10.74 5.50
N ASP A 5 -0.55 -9.90 4.54
CA ASP A 5 0.40 -8.97 3.93
C ASP A 5 0.67 -7.78 4.87
N PRO A 6 1.90 -7.62 5.40
CA PRO A 6 2.22 -6.55 6.33
C PRO A 6 1.98 -5.16 5.72
N LEU A 7 2.07 -5.03 4.40
CA LEU A 7 1.81 -3.75 3.72
C LEU A 7 0.32 -3.41 3.69
N LEU A 8 -0.56 -4.39 3.46
CA LEU A 8 -2.01 -4.17 3.56
C LEU A 8 -2.47 -3.89 4.99
N ALA A 9 -1.81 -4.49 5.98
CA ALA A 9 -2.05 -4.20 7.38
C ALA A 9 -1.61 -2.77 7.75
N ALA A 10 -0.45 -2.33 7.26
CA ALA A 10 0.06 -0.97 7.45
C ALA A 10 -0.81 0.10 6.75
N LEU A 11 -1.36 -0.24 5.59
CA LEU A 11 -2.28 0.62 4.83
C LEU A 11 -3.63 0.77 5.53
N GLY A 12 -4.14 -0.32 6.14
CA GLY A 12 -5.46 -0.32 6.76
C GLY A 12 -6.58 -0.21 5.73
N PHE A 13 -7.69 0.44 6.10
CA PHE A 13 -8.86 0.64 5.22
C PHE A 13 -9.02 2.09 4.74
N ASP A 14 -8.31 3.04 5.33
CA ASP A 14 -8.33 4.45 4.96
C ASP A 14 -7.24 4.76 3.92
N PRO A 15 -7.47 5.72 3.01
CA PRO A 15 -6.45 6.19 2.09
C PRO A 15 -5.21 6.74 2.81
N CYS A 16 -4.02 6.33 2.38
CA CYS A 16 -2.74 6.77 2.94
C CYS A 16 -1.77 7.19 1.82
N ASP A 17 -1.01 8.27 2.00
CA ASP A 17 0.08 8.62 1.10
C ASP A 17 1.28 7.65 1.24
N ALA A 18 2.12 7.62 0.20
CA ALA A 18 3.29 6.74 0.12
C ALA A 18 4.30 6.99 1.25
N ASP A 19 4.59 8.24 1.59
CA ASP A 19 5.57 8.57 2.64
C ASP A 19 5.12 8.07 4.02
N THR A 20 3.86 8.31 4.37
CA THR A 20 3.28 7.82 5.63
C THR A 20 3.25 6.29 5.65
N LEU A 21 2.92 5.66 4.53
CA LEU A 21 2.91 4.20 4.43
C LEU A 21 4.31 3.61 4.53
N ALA A 22 5.31 4.25 3.93
CA ALA A 22 6.72 3.85 4.02
C ALA A 22 7.19 3.88 5.47
N ALA A 23 6.89 4.97 6.18
CA ALA A 23 7.23 5.13 7.59
C ALA A 23 6.55 4.07 8.47
N ARG A 24 5.27 3.74 8.21
CA ARG A 24 4.53 2.70 8.95
C ARG A 24 5.02 1.29 8.66
N ALA A 25 5.31 0.99 7.40
CA ALA A 25 5.77 -0.32 6.97
C ALA A 25 7.27 -0.54 7.25
N GLY A 26 8.03 0.53 7.57
CA GLY A 26 9.47 0.48 7.74
C GLY A 26 10.21 0.13 6.45
N LEU A 27 9.61 0.44 5.29
CA LEU A 27 10.15 0.09 3.98
C LEU A 27 10.80 1.31 3.32
N PRO A 28 11.93 1.13 2.61
CA PRO A 28 12.46 2.18 1.78
C PRO A 28 11.48 2.52 0.63
N PRO A 29 11.43 3.78 0.16
CA PRO A 29 10.45 4.22 -0.84
C PRO A 29 10.46 3.36 -2.11
N GLU A 30 11.64 2.96 -2.57
CA GLU A 30 11.84 2.13 -3.77
C GLU A 30 11.15 0.76 -3.63
N GLN A 31 11.31 0.13 -2.46
CA GLN A 31 10.71 -1.16 -2.18
C GLN A 31 9.20 -1.04 -1.93
N LEU A 32 8.77 0.07 -1.32
CA LEU A 32 7.34 0.36 -1.17
C LEU A 32 6.67 0.52 -2.54
N SER A 33 7.25 1.29 -3.46
CA SER A 33 6.68 1.50 -4.80
C SER A 33 6.56 0.19 -5.58
N ALA A 34 7.58 -0.67 -5.54
CA ALA A 34 7.52 -1.98 -6.17
C ALA A 34 6.39 -2.85 -5.59
N ARG A 35 6.27 -2.89 -4.26
CA ARG A 35 5.24 -3.67 -3.57
C ARG A 35 3.83 -3.13 -3.82
N LEU A 36 3.65 -1.81 -3.83
CA LEU A 36 2.35 -1.19 -4.13
C LEU A 36 1.92 -1.49 -5.57
N LEU A 37 2.86 -1.47 -6.52
CA LEU A 37 2.59 -1.84 -7.90
C LEU A 37 2.17 -3.31 -8.03
N GLU A 38 2.85 -4.24 -7.36
CA GLU A 38 2.46 -5.66 -7.33
C GLU A 38 1.05 -5.84 -6.77
N LEU A 39 0.71 -5.13 -5.70
CA LEU A 39 -0.61 -5.17 -5.09
C LEU A 39 -1.69 -4.53 -5.97
N GLU A 40 -1.35 -3.46 -6.71
CA GLU A 40 -2.26 -2.81 -7.66
C GLU A 40 -2.56 -3.71 -8.85
N LEU A 41 -1.54 -4.36 -9.41
CA LEU A 41 -1.70 -5.35 -10.47
C LEU A 41 -2.50 -6.59 -10.01
N ALA A 42 -2.37 -6.97 -8.73
CA ALA A 42 -3.18 -8.02 -8.12
C ALA A 42 -4.62 -7.58 -7.78
N GLY A 43 -4.99 -6.31 -8.01
CA GLY A 43 -6.32 -5.79 -7.69
C GLY A 43 -6.58 -5.65 -6.18
N ARG A 44 -5.53 -5.60 -5.36
CA ARG A 44 -5.62 -5.51 -3.88
C ARG A 44 -5.49 -4.08 -3.37
N VAL A 45 -4.85 -3.20 -4.14
CA VAL A 45 -4.68 -1.77 -3.81
C VAL A 45 -5.04 -0.94 -5.04
N ALA A 46 -5.56 0.27 -4.83
CA ALA A 46 -5.73 1.28 -5.85
C ALA A 46 -4.94 2.54 -5.50
N SER A 47 -4.32 3.14 -6.51
CA SER A 47 -3.82 4.50 -6.44
C SER A 47 -4.98 5.49 -6.59
N LEU A 48 -4.97 6.55 -5.78
CA LEU A 48 -5.98 7.60 -5.71
C LEU A 48 -5.36 8.96 -6.05
N PRO A 49 -6.17 9.93 -6.52
CA PRO A 49 -5.71 11.29 -6.75
C PRO A 49 -5.03 11.88 -5.51
N GLY A 50 -3.92 12.60 -5.74
CA GLY A 50 -3.12 13.19 -4.66
C GLY A 50 -2.07 12.23 -4.06
N GLY A 51 -1.69 11.17 -4.78
CA GLY A 51 -0.59 10.28 -4.38
C GLY A 51 -0.92 9.38 -3.19
N ARG A 52 -2.21 9.08 -3.00
CA ARG A 52 -2.71 8.21 -1.93
C ARG A 52 -2.97 6.81 -2.47
N TYR A 53 -2.92 5.84 -1.59
CA TYR A 53 -3.22 4.45 -1.87
C TYR A 53 -4.36 4.01 -0.96
N GLN A 54 -5.21 3.13 -1.45
CA GLN A 54 -6.27 2.52 -0.66
C GLN A 54 -6.34 1.03 -0.96
N ARG A 55 -6.54 0.24 0.09
CA ARG A 55 -6.80 -1.19 -0.02
C ARG A 55 -8.18 -1.46 -0.61
N LEU A 56 -8.23 -2.33 -1.61
CA LEU A 56 -9.46 -2.88 -2.18
C LEU A 56 -9.89 -4.12 -1.36
N ARG A 57 -11.20 -4.32 -1.24
CA ARG A 57 -11.77 -5.51 -0.56
C ARG A 57 -12.01 -6.64 -1.52
#